data_AF-A0A7X9ACH8-F1
#
_entry.id   AF-A0A7X9ACH8-F1
#
_cell.length_a   1.000
_cell.length_b   1.000
_cell.length_c   1.000
_cell.angle_alpha   90.00
_cell.angle_beta   90.00
_cell.angle_gamma   90.00
#
_symmetry.space_group_name_H-M   'P 1'
#
loop_
_entity.id
_entity.type
_entity.pdbx_description
1 polymer ?
#
loop_
_entity_poly.entity_id
_entity_poly.type
_entity_poly.pdbx_seq_one_letter_code
_entity_poly.pdbx_strand_id
1 'polypeptide(L)'
;FNTATQGSFLFLPYNQLLLADGAITFSLDFTEELAKARPYVDEGLLASVEEALHSVHGTLPYSRVSPLGNRVVLTEIQEYSIEGASLAGTTAVQAFVDTMQQSRVGTQIIDLGSTDWEDQVEEIERRYGTRQYVYNGSVGIVAEDQALDVHVTVVVGRIQLHNMESGQMLFDSQDVEAVGSGATREESHTQALERFGTIAASLALASLFTP
;
A
#
# COMPACT_ATOMS: atom_id res chain seq x y z
N PHE A 1 -24.43 2.15 4.17
CA PHE A 1 -24.75 1.17 5.22
C PHE A 1 -26.10 0.56 4.91
N ASN A 2 -26.21 -0.77 4.83
CA ASN A 2 -27.51 -1.44 4.76
C ASN A 2 -27.73 -2.16 6.10
N THR A 3 -28.68 -1.68 6.88
CA THR A 3 -29.16 -2.36 8.09
C THR A 3 -29.99 -3.57 7.68
N ALA A 4 -29.57 -4.76 8.08
CA ALA A 4 -30.43 -5.93 7.99
C ALA A 4 -31.60 -5.79 8.96
N THR A 5 -32.70 -6.51 8.71
CA THR A 5 -33.92 -6.54 9.54
C THR A 5 -33.70 -6.94 11.01
N GLN A 6 -32.49 -7.40 11.35
CA GLN A 6 -32.05 -7.82 12.69
C GLN A 6 -31.26 -6.73 13.44
N GLY A 7 -31.09 -5.52 12.88
CA GLY A 7 -30.31 -4.44 13.51
C GLY A 7 -28.78 -4.60 13.40
N SER A 8 -28.31 -5.57 12.62
CA SER A 8 -26.89 -5.72 12.27
C SER A 8 -26.54 -4.97 10.99
N PHE A 9 -25.32 -4.45 10.89
CA PHE A 9 -24.75 -3.97 9.64
C PHE A 9 -23.44 -4.72 9.36
N LEU A 10 -23.15 -4.94 8.08
CA LEU A 10 -21.86 -5.48 7.63
C LEU A 10 -20.94 -4.30 7.30
N PHE A 11 -19.76 -4.28 7.92
CA PHE A 11 -18.69 -3.35 7.58
C PHE A 11 -17.61 -4.09 6.79
N LEU A 12 -17.41 -3.67 5.54
CA LEU A 12 -16.31 -4.12 4.69
C LEU A 12 -15.40 -2.91 4.48
N PRO A 13 -14.23 -2.83 5.15
CA PRO A 13 -13.32 -1.72 4.93
C PRO A 13 -12.69 -1.87 3.53
N TYR A 14 -12.98 -0.92 2.64
CA TYR A 14 -12.32 -0.82 1.33
C TYR A 14 -11.01 -0.03 1.39
N ASN A 15 -10.50 0.26 2.59
CA ASN A 15 -9.25 1.00 2.75
C ASN A 15 -8.06 0.06 2.47
N GLN A 16 -7.40 0.26 1.33
CA GLN A 16 -6.22 -0.50 0.92
C GLN A 16 -4.98 -0.23 1.81
N LEU A 17 -5.00 0.83 2.61
CA LEU A 17 -3.93 1.23 3.54
C LEU A 17 -4.17 0.74 4.98
N LEU A 18 -5.08 -0.22 5.18
CA LEU A 18 -5.35 -0.75 6.51
C LEU A 18 -4.09 -1.44 7.06
N LEU A 19 -3.61 -1.02 8.23
CA LEU A 19 -2.40 -1.58 8.86
C LEU A 19 -2.59 -3.06 9.26
N ALA A 20 -1.52 -3.74 9.66
CA ALA A 20 -1.61 -5.14 10.12
C ALA A 20 -2.44 -5.27 11.41
N ASP A 21 -2.26 -4.36 12.37
CA ASP A 21 -3.02 -4.31 13.61
C ASP A 21 -3.63 -2.93 13.76
N GLY A 22 -4.80 -2.89 14.38
CA GLY A 22 -5.43 -1.63 14.71
C GLY A 22 -6.77 -1.87 15.39
N ALA A 23 -7.57 -0.81 15.43
CA ALA A 23 -8.92 -0.90 15.91
C ALA A 23 -9.86 -0.14 14.98
N ILE A 24 -11.01 -0.75 14.70
CA ILE A 24 -12.12 -0.08 14.03
C ILE A 24 -13.02 0.47 15.13
N THR A 25 -13.14 1.80 15.19
CA THR A 25 -14.01 2.48 16.15
C THR A 25 -15.28 2.93 15.44
N PHE A 26 -16.41 2.40 15.87
CA PHE A 26 -17.74 2.91 15.53
C PHE A 26 -18.16 3.91 16.60
N SER A 27 -18.55 5.11 16.20
CA SER A 27 -19.05 6.15 17.10
C SER A 27 -20.23 6.87 16.45
N LEU A 28 -21.00 7.57 17.27
CA LEU A 28 -22.08 8.43 16.81
C LEU A 28 -21.54 9.85 16.61
N ASP A 29 -21.57 10.34 15.38
CA ASP A 29 -21.23 11.73 15.07
C ASP A 29 -22.51 12.57 14.99
N PHE A 30 -22.67 13.48 15.95
CA PHE A 30 -23.75 14.47 16.00
C PHE A 30 -23.19 15.90 16.03
N THR A 31 -21.96 16.09 15.56
CA THR A 31 -21.25 17.38 15.65
C THR A 31 -22.06 18.51 15.01
N GLU A 32 -22.67 18.26 13.85
CA GLU A 32 -23.50 19.26 13.17
C GLU A 32 -24.83 19.53 13.87
N GLU A 33 -25.49 18.50 14.38
CA GLU A 33 -26.77 18.59 15.07
C GLU A 33 -26.64 19.37 16.38
N LEU A 34 -25.57 19.11 17.13
CA LEU A 34 -25.23 19.84 18.35
C LEU A 34 -24.90 21.30 18.05
N ALA A 35 -24.16 21.58 16.96
CA ALA A 35 -23.90 22.95 16.52
C ALA A 35 -25.19 23.73 16.19
N LYS A 36 -26.17 23.06 15.56
CA LYS A 36 -27.50 23.65 15.25
C LYS A 36 -28.35 23.86 16.51
N ALA A 37 -28.20 23.01 17.52
CA ALA A 37 -28.95 23.08 18.77
C ALA A 37 -28.37 24.10 19.77
N ARG A 38 -27.07 24.43 19.65
CA ARG A 38 -26.32 25.33 20.54
C ARG A 38 -26.99 26.69 20.87
N PRO A 39 -27.72 27.37 19.94
CA PRO A 39 -28.42 28.61 20.27
C PRO A 39 -29.69 28.44 21.12
N TYR A 40 -30.23 27.22 21.22
CA TYR A 40 -31.55 26.94 21.79
C TYR A 40 -31.50 26.05 23.05
N VAL A 41 -30.33 25.54 23.39
CA VAL A 41 -30.11 24.59 24.49
C VAL A 41 -29.06 25.16 25.43
N ASP A 42 -29.25 24.95 26.73
CA ASP A 42 -28.28 25.35 27.75
C ASP A 42 -26.93 24.65 27.55
N GLU A 43 -25.84 25.40 27.74
CA GLU A 43 -24.47 24.91 27.51
C GLU A 43 -24.11 23.73 28.43
N GLY A 44 -24.62 23.69 29.66
CA GLY A 44 -24.37 22.58 30.59
C GLY A 44 -25.06 21.28 30.16
N LEU A 45 -26.25 21.40 29.56
CA LEU A 45 -26.96 20.26 28.98
C LEU A 45 -26.26 19.78 27.70
N LEU A 46 -25.80 20.70 26.84
CA LEU A 46 -25.03 20.35 25.64
C LEU A 46 -23.73 19.61 25.98
N ALA A 47 -22.97 20.09 26.96
CA ALA A 47 -21.75 19.44 27.43
C ALA A 47 -22.03 18.01 27.94
N SER A 48 -23.14 17.82 28.67
CA SER A 48 -23.55 16.50 29.15
C SER A 48 -23.92 15.54 28.01
N VAL A 49 -24.54 16.06 26.94
CA VAL A 49 -24.88 15.29 25.74
C VAL A 49 -23.63 14.95 24.93
N GLU A 50 -22.69 15.89 24.78
CA GLU A 50 -21.39 15.66 24.13
C GLU A 50 -20.60 14.56 24.85
N GLU A 51 -20.57 14.58 26.18
CA GLU A 51 -19.91 13.55 26.99
C GLU A 51 -20.60 12.18 26.83
N ALA A 52 -21.93 12.16 26.88
CA ALA A 52 -22.70 10.94 26.66
C ALA A 52 -22.44 10.35 25.26
N LEU A 53 -22.38 11.18 24.21
CA LEU A 53 -22.11 10.75 22.84
C LEU A 53 -20.69 10.21 22.68
N HIS A 54 -19.68 10.85 23.30
CA HIS A 54 -18.32 10.32 23.33
C HIS A 54 -18.23 8.94 24.01
N SER A 55 -19.10 8.67 24.99
CA SER A 55 -19.16 7.37 25.65
C SER A 55 -19.79 6.26 24.79
N VAL A 56 -20.56 6.63 23.75
CA VAL A 56 -21.19 5.68 22.84
C VAL A 56 -20.24 5.39 21.67
N HIS A 57 -19.26 4.53 21.93
CA HIS A 57 -18.41 3.96 20.90
C HIS A 57 -18.21 2.46 21.10
N GLY A 58 -18.02 1.75 19.99
CA GLY A 58 -17.60 0.36 19.96
C GLY A 58 -16.26 0.26 19.26
N THR A 59 -15.25 -0.26 19.96
CA THR A 59 -13.91 -0.47 19.41
C THR A 59 -13.66 -1.95 19.20
N LEU A 60 -13.41 -2.34 17.95
CA LEU A 60 -13.11 -3.71 17.56
C LEU A 60 -11.64 -3.80 17.17
N PRO A 61 -10.78 -4.40 18.02
CA PRO A 61 -9.40 -4.64 17.64
C PRO A 61 -9.36 -5.67 16.51
N TYR A 62 -8.46 -5.47 15.56
CA TYR A 62 -8.23 -6.41 14.48
C TYR A 62 -6.73 -6.71 14.34
N SER A 63 -6.44 -7.90 13.82
CA SER A 63 -5.11 -8.32 13.40
C SER A 63 -5.25 -9.05 12.07
N ARG A 64 -4.52 -8.61 11.06
CA ARG A 64 -4.42 -9.25 9.76
C ARG A 64 -3.29 -10.29 9.81
N VAL A 65 -3.58 -11.54 9.43
CA VAL A 65 -2.57 -12.60 9.33
C VAL A 65 -2.28 -12.84 7.85
N SER A 66 -1.01 -12.72 7.45
CA SER A 66 -0.62 -12.93 6.05
C SER A 66 -0.93 -14.36 5.60
N PRO A 67 -1.62 -14.56 4.47
CA PRO A 67 -1.84 -15.90 3.93
C PRO A 67 -0.56 -16.54 3.40
N LEU A 68 0.50 -15.75 3.16
CA LEU A 68 1.83 -16.26 2.82
C LEU A 68 2.55 -16.86 4.04
N GLY A 69 1.98 -16.73 5.25
CA GLY A 69 2.51 -17.29 6.50
C GLY A 69 3.84 -16.65 6.92
N ASN A 70 4.68 -17.41 7.65
CA ASN A 70 6.05 -17.04 8.00
C ASN A 70 7.05 -17.20 6.84
N ARG A 71 6.57 -17.20 5.58
CA ARG A 71 7.45 -17.32 4.41
C ARG A 71 8.03 -15.95 4.08
N VAL A 72 9.30 -15.96 3.66
CA VAL A 72 9.96 -14.79 3.10
C VAL A 72 9.70 -14.80 1.60
N VAL A 73 9.14 -13.71 1.07
CA VAL A 73 8.85 -13.51 -0.35
C VAL A 73 10.03 -12.78 -0.97
N LEU A 74 10.62 -13.34 -2.03
CA LEU A 74 11.70 -12.66 -2.74
C LEU A 74 11.11 -11.48 -3.51
N THR A 75 11.79 -10.35 -3.56
CA THR A 75 11.27 -9.12 -4.15
C THR A 75 12.34 -8.44 -4.98
N GLU A 76 12.00 -8.14 -6.23
CA GLU A 76 12.81 -7.37 -7.17
C GLU A 76 11.94 -6.31 -7.84
N ILE A 77 12.42 -5.06 -7.87
CA ILE A 77 11.82 -3.98 -8.66
C ILE A 77 12.95 -3.25 -9.38
N GLN A 78 12.96 -3.34 -10.70
CA GLN A 78 13.96 -2.68 -11.54
C GLN A 78 13.53 -1.25 -11.85
N GLU A 79 14.44 -0.30 -11.63
CA GLU A 79 14.21 1.13 -11.86
C GLU A 79 14.82 1.58 -13.19
N TYR A 80 14.11 2.44 -13.92
CA TYR A 80 14.52 2.92 -15.24
C TYR A 80 14.40 4.43 -15.37
N SER A 81 15.38 5.05 -16.05
CA SER A 81 15.36 6.46 -16.42
C SER A 81 14.36 6.73 -17.55
N ILE A 82 14.11 8.01 -17.84
CA ILE A 82 13.25 8.42 -18.96
C ILE A 82 13.79 8.00 -20.33
N GLU A 83 15.10 7.80 -20.44
CA GLU A 83 15.77 7.26 -21.63
C GLU A 83 15.77 5.71 -21.67
N GLY A 84 15.18 5.05 -20.68
CA GLY A 84 15.15 3.59 -20.57
C GLY A 84 16.44 2.95 -20.05
N ALA A 85 17.35 3.74 -19.49
CA ALA A 85 18.56 3.19 -18.85
C ALA A 85 18.21 2.65 -17.46
N SER A 86 18.71 1.46 -17.11
CA SER A 86 18.57 0.93 -15.76
C SER A 86 19.26 1.86 -14.76
N LEU A 87 18.52 2.24 -13.73
CA LEU A 87 19.01 3.00 -12.59
C LEU A 87 19.56 2.01 -11.56
N ALA A 88 20.73 2.30 -11.00
CA ALA A 88 21.32 1.50 -9.93
C ALA A 88 20.63 1.70 -8.55
N GLY A 89 19.50 2.42 -8.53
CA GLY A 89 18.75 2.72 -7.32
C GLY A 89 17.95 1.52 -6.82
N THR A 90 17.74 1.48 -5.50
CA THR A 90 16.87 0.50 -4.83
C THR A 90 15.71 1.19 -4.12
N THR A 91 15.35 2.39 -4.54
CA THR A 91 14.41 3.28 -3.84
C THR A 91 13.00 2.70 -3.79
N ALA A 92 12.46 2.32 -4.96
CA ALA A 92 11.15 1.71 -5.10
C ALA A 92 11.06 0.36 -4.40
N VAL A 93 12.08 -0.50 -4.56
CA VAL A 93 12.12 -1.81 -3.91
C VAL A 93 12.22 -1.70 -2.39
N GLN A 94 12.99 -0.74 -1.87
CA GLN A 94 13.09 -0.50 -0.44
C GLN A 94 11.75 0.00 0.13
N ALA A 95 11.13 0.99 -0.51
CA ALA A 95 9.82 1.50 -0.07
C ALA A 95 8.72 0.42 -0.11
N PHE A 96 8.75 -0.44 -1.13
CA PHE A 96 7.86 -1.61 -1.20
C PHE A 96 8.09 -2.56 -0.02
N VAL A 97 9.35 -2.94 0.23
CA VAL A 97 9.72 -3.86 1.31
C VAL A 97 9.37 -3.30 2.68
N ASP A 98 9.67 -2.04 2.94
CA ASP A 98 9.36 -1.37 4.21
C ASP A 98 7.84 -1.39 4.47
N THR A 99 7.04 -1.11 3.45
CA THR A 99 5.57 -1.15 3.53
C THR A 99 5.05 -2.57 3.80
N MET A 100 5.62 -3.58 3.16
CA MET A 100 5.28 -4.99 3.39
C MET A 100 5.63 -5.45 4.80
N GLN A 101 6.80 -5.03 5.31
CA GLN A 101 7.27 -5.35 6.66
C GLN A 101 6.41 -4.70 7.74
N GLN A 102 5.98 -3.45 7.55
CA GLN A 102 4.98 -2.80 8.44
C GLN A 102 3.68 -3.61 8.52
N SER A 103 3.37 -4.35 7.45
CA SER A 103 2.20 -5.25 7.38
C SER A 103 2.52 -6.70 7.79
N ARG A 104 3.68 -6.94 8.42
CA ARG A 104 4.18 -8.26 8.86
C ARG A 104 4.29 -9.31 7.75
N VAL A 105 4.49 -8.87 6.51
CA VAL A 105 4.84 -9.78 5.40
C VAL A 105 6.36 -9.79 5.27
N GLY A 106 6.96 -10.97 5.46
CA GLY A 106 8.40 -11.14 5.29
C GLY A 106 8.77 -11.02 3.82
N THR A 107 9.59 -10.04 3.48
CA THR A 107 10.12 -9.84 2.13
C THR A 107 11.65 -9.75 2.17
N GLN A 108 12.29 -10.24 1.12
CA GLN A 108 13.74 -10.16 0.93
C GLN A 108 14.03 -9.55 -0.44
N ILE A 109 14.75 -8.44 -0.43
CA ILE A 109 15.29 -7.86 -1.66
C ILE A 109 16.29 -8.85 -2.25
N ILE A 110 16.09 -9.19 -3.52
CA ILE A 110 17.06 -9.90 -4.33
C ILE A 110 17.62 -8.92 -5.37
N ASP A 111 18.54 -9.40 -6.21
CA ASP A 111 19.09 -8.64 -7.33
C ASP A 111 19.26 -9.64 -8.46
N LEU A 112 18.58 -9.39 -9.58
CA LEU A 112 18.50 -10.30 -10.73
C LEU A 112 19.28 -9.70 -11.90
N GLY A 113 20.11 -10.52 -12.54
CA GLY A 113 21.02 -10.03 -13.58
C GLY A 113 20.35 -9.78 -14.93
N SER A 114 19.23 -10.44 -15.21
CA SER A 114 18.46 -10.26 -16.45
C SER A 114 17.28 -9.32 -16.24
N THR A 115 16.83 -8.69 -17.31
CA THR A 115 15.54 -7.96 -17.40
C THR A 115 14.45 -8.83 -18.02
N ASP A 116 14.81 -9.98 -18.58
CA ASP A 116 13.88 -10.93 -19.17
C ASP A 116 13.37 -11.91 -18.10
N TRP A 117 12.06 -12.12 -18.05
CA TRP A 117 11.44 -12.96 -17.02
C TRP A 117 11.83 -14.43 -17.13
N GLU A 118 12.03 -14.97 -18.34
CA GLU A 118 12.42 -16.38 -18.52
C GLU A 118 13.81 -16.63 -17.92
N ASP A 119 14.75 -15.73 -18.22
CA ASP A 119 16.10 -15.77 -17.64
C ASP A 119 16.08 -15.55 -16.11
N GLN A 120 15.21 -14.63 -15.63
CA GLN A 120 15.04 -14.37 -14.20
C GLN A 120 14.51 -15.61 -13.47
N VAL A 121 13.57 -16.34 -14.06
CA VAL A 121 13.04 -17.60 -13.50
C VAL A 121 14.17 -18.62 -13.32
N GLU A 122 14.97 -18.84 -14.36
CA GLU A 122 16.12 -19.77 -14.28
C GLU A 122 17.12 -19.34 -13.20
N GLU A 123 17.38 -18.03 -13.09
CA GLU A 123 18.26 -17.49 -12.07
C GLU A 123 17.71 -17.70 -10.65
N ILE A 124 16.43 -17.44 -10.43
CA ILE A 124 15.77 -17.62 -9.14
C ILE A 124 15.78 -19.09 -8.74
N GLU A 125 15.41 -19.99 -9.65
CA GLU A 125 15.40 -21.43 -9.38
C GLU A 125 16.80 -21.94 -8.99
N ARG A 126 17.83 -21.47 -9.70
CA ARG A 126 19.22 -21.82 -9.42
C ARG A 126 19.72 -21.27 -8.09
N ARG A 127 19.36 -20.04 -7.71
CA ARG A 127 19.88 -19.35 -6.51
C ARG A 127 19.07 -19.66 -5.25
N TYR A 128 17.76 -19.82 -5.37
CA TYR A 128 16.82 -19.87 -4.24
C TYR A 128 15.89 -21.09 -4.26
N GLY A 129 15.88 -21.87 -5.36
CA GLY A 129 15.03 -23.06 -5.52
C GLY A 129 13.62 -22.73 -6.05
N THR A 130 12.84 -23.78 -6.30
CA THR A 130 11.53 -23.69 -6.97
C THR A 130 10.36 -23.40 -6.03
N ARG A 131 10.50 -23.56 -4.71
CA ARG A 131 9.41 -23.37 -3.73
C ARG A 131 9.35 -21.94 -3.19
N GLN A 132 9.48 -20.97 -4.07
CA GLN A 132 9.53 -19.55 -3.74
C GLN A 132 8.30 -18.80 -4.21
N TYR A 133 7.99 -17.72 -3.50
CA TYR A 133 7.12 -16.67 -4.00
C TYR A 133 7.99 -15.47 -4.36
N VAL A 134 7.73 -14.86 -5.51
CA VAL A 134 8.56 -13.79 -6.05
C VAL A 134 7.68 -12.63 -6.47
N TYR A 135 7.90 -11.46 -5.87
CA TYR A 135 7.51 -10.21 -6.46
C TYR A 135 8.56 -9.79 -7.49
N ASN A 136 8.12 -9.60 -8.72
CA ASN A 136 8.94 -9.09 -9.81
C ASN A 136 8.22 -7.89 -10.42
N GLY A 137 8.96 -6.82 -10.67
CA GLY A 137 8.38 -5.64 -11.28
C GLY A 137 9.43 -4.70 -11.86
N SER A 138 8.91 -3.68 -12.54
CA SER A 138 9.71 -2.58 -13.07
C SER A 138 8.97 -1.27 -12.91
N VAL A 139 9.73 -0.19 -12.80
CA VAL A 139 9.22 1.18 -12.75
C VAL A 139 10.13 2.10 -13.55
N GLY A 140 9.54 2.92 -14.41
CA GLY A 140 10.26 3.87 -15.24
C GLY A 140 9.76 5.29 -15.05
N ILE A 141 10.67 6.26 -15.14
CA ILE A 141 10.29 7.68 -15.24
C ILE A 141 9.66 7.91 -16.61
N VAL A 142 8.43 8.43 -16.64
CA VAL A 142 7.69 8.69 -17.89
C VAL A 142 7.56 10.17 -18.22
N ALA A 143 7.63 11.04 -17.19
CA ALA A 143 7.59 12.48 -17.38
C ALA A 143 8.34 13.20 -16.26
N GLU A 144 8.93 14.33 -16.64
CA GLU A 144 9.59 15.25 -15.74
C GLU A 144 9.20 16.66 -16.14
N ASP A 145 8.88 17.49 -15.15
CA ASP A 145 8.55 18.89 -15.38
C ASP A 145 9.15 19.76 -14.27
N GLN A 146 9.26 21.04 -14.54
CA GLN A 146 9.64 22.05 -13.56
C GLN A 146 8.65 23.20 -13.61
N ALA A 147 7.89 23.34 -12.52
CA ALA A 147 6.96 24.45 -12.33
C ALA A 147 7.50 25.38 -11.25
N LEU A 148 7.88 26.60 -11.64
CA LEU A 148 8.56 27.56 -10.77
C LEU A 148 9.85 26.93 -10.17
N ASP A 149 9.92 26.85 -8.85
CA ASP A 149 11.06 26.29 -8.10
C ASP A 149 10.78 24.85 -7.61
N VAL A 150 9.81 24.14 -8.22
CA VAL A 150 9.45 22.77 -7.87
C VAL A 150 9.67 21.85 -9.06
N HIS A 151 10.48 20.81 -8.85
CA HIS A 151 10.64 19.70 -9.77
C HIS A 151 9.55 18.68 -9.54
N VAL A 152 8.96 18.16 -10.62
CA VAL A 152 7.92 17.14 -10.61
C VAL A 152 8.37 15.97 -11.47
N THR A 153 8.17 14.76 -10.97
CA THR A 153 8.52 13.51 -11.66
C THR A 153 7.35 12.56 -11.59
N VAL A 154 7.00 11.98 -12.73
CA VAL A 154 5.98 10.94 -12.85
C VAL A 154 6.68 9.64 -13.21
N VAL A 155 6.40 8.60 -12.43
CA VAL A 155 6.85 7.24 -12.69
C VAL A 155 5.66 6.34 -12.95
N VAL A 156 5.83 5.38 -13.85
CA VAL A 156 4.85 4.34 -14.12
C VAL A 156 5.56 3.00 -14.08
N GLY A 157 4.94 2.03 -13.42
CA GLY A 157 5.49 0.70 -13.29
C GLY A 157 4.44 -0.33 -12.96
N ARG A 158 4.88 -1.58 -12.83
CA ARG A 158 4.00 -2.71 -12.53
C ARG A 158 4.77 -3.76 -11.75
N ILE A 159 4.08 -4.41 -10.82
CA ILE A 159 4.61 -5.50 -10.00
C ILE A 159 3.66 -6.69 -10.07
N GLN A 160 4.24 -7.87 -10.17
CA GLN A 160 3.54 -9.15 -10.23
C GLN A 160 4.05 -10.08 -9.13
N LEU A 161 3.18 -10.91 -8.59
CA LEU A 161 3.55 -11.99 -7.69
C LEU A 161 3.48 -13.32 -8.42
N HIS A 162 4.54 -14.11 -8.35
CA HIS A 162 4.61 -15.43 -8.95
C HIS A 162 4.80 -16.51 -7.90
N ASN A 163 4.14 -17.65 -8.09
CA ASN A 163 4.46 -18.89 -7.41
C ASN A 163 5.40 -19.71 -8.29
N MET A 164 6.65 -19.84 -7.88
CA MET A 164 7.68 -20.51 -8.66
C MET A 164 7.46 -22.03 -8.77
N GLU A 165 6.71 -22.65 -7.85
CA GLU A 165 6.47 -24.10 -7.88
C GLU A 165 5.42 -24.46 -8.94
N SER A 166 4.42 -23.60 -9.14
CA SER A 166 3.34 -23.80 -10.13
C SER A 166 3.52 -22.99 -11.42
N GLY A 167 4.47 -22.05 -11.45
CA GLY A 167 4.63 -21.07 -12.53
C GLY A 167 3.45 -20.09 -12.66
N GLN A 168 2.59 -20.02 -11.65
CA GLN A 168 1.36 -19.22 -11.71
C GLN A 168 1.60 -17.80 -11.21
N MET A 169 1.16 -16.81 -11.98
CA MET A 169 1.00 -15.43 -11.51
C MET A 169 -0.22 -15.34 -10.58
N LEU A 170 0.03 -14.96 -9.33
CA LEU A 170 -0.97 -14.86 -8.27
C LEU A 170 -1.53 -13.44 -8.13
N PHE A 171 -0.74 -12.43 -8.46
CA PHE A 171 -1.13 -11.03 -8.35
C PHE A 171 -0.46 -10.21 -9.45
N ASP A 172 -1.15 -9.13 -9.81
CA ASP A 172 -0.71 -8.15 -10.78
C ASP A 172 -1.27 -6.77 -10.38
N SER A 173 -0.37 -5.82 -10.12
CA SER A 173 -0.76 -4.46 -9.72
C SER A 173 -1.45 -3.68 -10.84
N GLN A 174 -1.37 -4.14 -12.09
CA GLN A 174 -1.53 -3.31 -13.29
C GLN A 174 -0.54 -2.13 -13.27
N ASP A 175 -0.71 -1.19 -14.19
CA ASP A 175 0.09 0.02 -14.24
C ASP A 175 -0.23 0.91 -13.02
N VAL A 176 0.81 1.19 -12.24
CA VAL A 176 0.79 2.08 -11.09
C VAL A 176 1.52 3.35 -11.47
N GLU A 177 0.79 4.46 -11.47
CA GLU A 177 1.35 5.79 -11.65
C GLU A 177 1.60 6.44 -10.28
N ALA A 178 2.78 7.02 -10.10
CA ALA A 178 3.13 7.78 -8.92
C ALA A 178 3.81 9.09 -9.29
N VAL A 179 3.49 10.14 -8.53
CA VAL A 179 4.02 11.49 -8.74
C VAL A 179 4.81 11.92 -7.51
N GLY A 180 6.05 12.32 -7.75
CA GLY A 180 6.95 12.94 -6.77
C GLY A 180 7.23 14.40 -7.10
N SER A 181 7.49 15.19 -6.07
CA SER A 181 7.83 16.60 -6.15
C SER A 181 8.94 16.95 -5.16
N GLY A 182 9.84 17.85 -5.56
CA GLY A 182 11.00 18.23 -4.74
C GLY A 182 11.61 19.57 -5.13
N ALA A 183 12.48 20.09 -4.27
CA ALA A 183 13.26 21.29 -4.57
C ALA A 183 14.38 21.00 -5.60
N THR A 184 14.73 19.72 -5.77
CA THR A 184 15.65 19.24 -6.80
C THR A 184 15.04 18.11 -7.61
N ARG A 185 15.60 17.86 -8.80
CA ARG A 185 15.25 16.71 -9.64
C ARG A 185 15.46 15.37 -8.92
N GLU A 186 16.55 15.25 -8.16
CA GLU A 186 16.86 14.03 -7.40
C GLU A 186 15.84 13.77 -6.28
N GLU A 187 15.40 14.83 -5.60
CA GLU A 187 14.33 14.73 -4.60
C GLU A 187 13.00 14.32 -5.22
N SER A 188 12.63 14.90 -6.37
CA SER A 188 11.38 14.53 -7.06
C SER A 188 11.41 13.10 -7.58
N HIS A 189 12.57 12.61 -8.06
CA HIS A 189 12.80 11.21 -8.45
C HIS A 189 12.59 10.27 -7.28
N THR A 190 13.32 10.54 -6.20
CA THR A 190 13.29 9.71 -4.98
C THR A 190 11.87 9.61 -4.46
N GLN A 191 11.18 10.76 -4.32
CA GLN A 191 9.80 10.77 -3.84
C GLN A 191 8.83 10.03 -4.78
N ALA A 192 9.01 10.12 -6.09
CA ALA A 192 8.14 9.42 -7.05
C ALA A 192 8.32 7.90 -6.94
N LEU A 193 9.57 7.42 -6.87
CA LEU A 193 9.91 6.00 -6.72
C LEU A 193 9.47 5.43 -5.37
N GLU A 194 9.68 6.16 -4.27
CA GLU A 194 9.19 5.78 -2.94
C GLU A 194 7.67 5.64 -2.91
N ARG A 195 6.96 6.60 -3.52
CA ARG A 195 5.50 6.56 -3.63
C ARG A 195 5.02 5.39 -4.46
N PHE A 196 5.66 5.11 -5.58
CA PHE A 196 5.38 3.92 -6.38
C PHE A 196 5.52 2.65 -5.54
N GLY A 197 6.64 2.46 -4.85
CA GLY A 197 6.87 1.28 -4.00
C GLY A 197 5.80 1.12 -2.92
N THR A 198 5.42 2.23 -2.26
CA THR A 198 4.37 2.25 -1.22
C THR A 198 2.99 1.90 -1.79
N ILE A 199 2.60 2.48 -2.92
CA ILE A 199 1.30 2.22 -3.57
C ILE A 199 1.23 0.77 -4.03
N ALA A 200 2.27 0.29 -4.70
CA ALA A 200 2.29 -1.07 -5.21
C ALA A 200 2.28 -2.12 -4.08
N ALA A 201 3.01 -1.89 -2.99
CA ALA A 201 2.92 -2.73 -1.79
C ALA A 201 1.51 -2.72 -1.20
N SER A 202 0.86 -1.56 -1.14
CA SER A 202 -0.51 -1.44 -0.63
C SER A 202 -1.52 -2.22 -1.49
N LEU A 203 -1.37 -2.17 -2.82
CA LEU A 203 -2.20 -2.96 -3.75
C LEU A 203 -1.96 -4.47 -3.58
N ALA A 204 -0.69 -4.88 -3.46
CA ALA A 204 -0.32 -6.27 -3.22
C ALA A 204 -0.90 -6.78 -1.89
N LEU A 205 -0.80 -5.99 -0.82
CA LEU A 205 -1.40 -6.30 0.49
C LEU A 205 -2.93 -6.30 0.44
N ALA A 206 -3.57 -5.45 -0.35
CA ALA A 206 -5.01 -5.51 -0.51
C ALA A 206 -5.42 -6.84 -1.17
N SER A 207 -4.74 -7.24 -2.24
CA SER A 207 -5.02 -8.50 -2.94
C SER A 207 -4.73 -9.73 -2.08
N LEU A 208 -3.62 -9.75 -1.34
CA LEU A 208 -3.23 -10.90 -0.52
C LEU A 208 -4.28 -11.24 0.53
N PHE A 209 -4.93 -10.24 1.13
CA PHE A 209 -5.85 -10.45 2.25
C PHE A 209 -7.32 -10.31 1.84
N THR A 210 -7.62 -10.30 0.54
CA THR A 210 -8.98 -10.39 0.05
C THR A 210 -9.39 -11.88 0.03
N PRO A 211 -10.50 -12.27 0.68
CA PRO A 211 -10.95 -13.66 0.77
C PRO A 211 -11.44 -14.26 -0.55
#